data_AF-A0A379FQM2-F1
#
_entry.id   AF-A0A379FQM2-F1
#
_cell.length_a   1.000
_cell.length_b   1.000
_cell.length_c   1.000
_cell.angle_alpha   90.00
_cell.angle_beta   90.00
_cell.angle_gamma   90.00
#
_symmetry.space_group_name_H-M   'P 1'
#
loop_
_entity.id
_entity.type
_entity.pdbx_description
1 polymer ?
#
loop_
_entity_poly.entity_id
_entity_poly.type
_entity_poly.pdbx_seq_one_letter_code
_entity_poly.pdbx_strand_id
1 'polypeptide(L)'
;MRDIQLVLQKWAGWASDNPGVDYSHIAAGFKGLIVNKEPSRESCSDDDGITIDSVIAKLRQVRKEEELNLIVLHYLYGVSKRSIAKEWKMSEGRIRQMMQVAEGFVDGCLAMLGVALEMDSDVINKVKVIDSKKVLVRYANSMLL
;
A
#
# COMPACT_ATOMS: atom_id res chain seq x y z
N MET A 1 4.42 -14.75 -1.08
CA MET A 1 3.45 -13.70 -1.45
C MET A 1 3.85 -12.44 -0.70
N ARG A 2 3.99 -11.34 -1.43
CA ARG A 2 4.35 -10.03 -0.86
C ARG A 2 3.20 -9.52 0.00
N ASP A 3 3.51 -8.84 1.08
CA ASP A 3 2.56 -7.94 1.74
C ASP A 3 2.44 -6.69 0.86
N ILE A 4 1.43 -6.71 -0.02
CA ILE A 4 1.22 -5.62 -0.98
C ILE A 4 0.93 -4.28 -0.29
N GLN A 5 0.37 -4.29 0.91
CA GLN A 5 0.12 -3.07 1.67
C GLN A 5 1.43 -2.45 2.13
N LEU A 6 2.40 -3.27 2.55
CA LEU A 6 3.74 -2.81 2.91
C LEU A 6 4.53 -2.32 1.68
N VAL A 7 4.41 -3.01 0.54
CA VAL A 7 5.00 -2.56 -0.74
C VAL A 7 4.49 -1.17 -1.12
N LEU A 8 3.18 -0.95 -1.08
CA LEU A 8 2.57 0.34 -1.41
C LEU A 8 2.88 1.44 -0.37
N GLN A 9 3.08 1.08 0.91
CA GLN A 9 3.58 2.04 1.91
C GLN A 9 5.00 2.50 1.61
N LYS A 10 5.91 1.57 1.26
CA LYS A 10 7.29 1.90 0.90
C LYS A 10 7.38 2.69 -0.41
N TRP A 11 6.55 2.35 -1.41
CA TRP A 11 6.39 3.15 -2.63
C TRP A 11 5.89 4.56 -2.31
N ALA A 12 4.91 4.71 -1.42
CA ALA A 12 4.41 6.03 -1.04
C ALA A 12 5.49 6.88 -0.33
N GLY A 13 6.36 6.26 0.48
CA GLY A 13 7.55 6.91 1.02
C GLY A 13 8.44 7.47 -0.09
N TRP A 14 8.77 6.61 -1.06
CA TRP A 14 9.58 6.98 -2.23
C TRP A 14 8.93 8.07 -3.08
N ALA A 15 7.66 7.92 -3.45
CA ALA A 15 6.94 8.86 -4.31
C ALA A 15 6.77 10.24 -3.65
N SER A 16 6.66 10.30 -2.33
CA SER A 16 6.53 11.57 -1.60
C SER A 16 7.78 12.44 -1.66
N ASP A 17 8.95 11.82 -1.79
CA ASP A 17 10.24 12.49 -1.87
C ASP A 17 10.70 12.73 -3.31
N ASN A 18 9.99 12.20 -4.32
CA ASN A 18 10.41 12.24 -5.72
C ASN A 18 9.56 13.22 -6.55
N PRO A 19 10.13 14.38 -6.96
CA PRO A 19 9.39 15.41 -7.70
C PRO A 19 9.07 15.03 -9.15
N GLY A 20 9.61 13.92 -9.65
CA GLY A 20 9.31 13.38 -10.99
C GLY A 20 7.99 12.62 -11.07
N VAL A 21 7.31 12.42 -9.94
CA VAL A 21 5.97 11.81 -9.89
C VAL A 21 4.95 12.93 -9.71
N ASP A 22 3.82 12.86 -10.45
CA ASP A 22 2.73 13.88 -10.48
C ASP A 22 2.10 14.21 -9.11
N TYR A 23 2.54 13.53 -8.04
CA TYR A 23 1.95 13.57 -6.73
C TYR A 23 2.80 14.26 -5.64
N SER A 24 3.98 14.80 -5.98
CA SER A 24 4.84 15.48 -5.00
C SER A 24 4.14 16.71 -4.40
N HIS A 25 4.01 16.72 -3.07
CA HIS A 25 3.47 17.85 -2.31
C HIS A 25 4.52 18.95 -2.09
N ILE A 26 5.79 18.67 -2.40
CA ILE A 26 6.90 19.62 -2.32
C ILE A 26 7.30 20.01 -3.75
N ALA A 27 7.27 21.31 -4.05
CA ALA A 27 7.78 21.82 -5.32
C ALA A 27 9.29 21.53 -5.44
N ALA A 28 9.75 21.11 -6.63
CA ALA A 28 11.11 20.62 -6.86
C ALA A 28 12.23 21.56 -6.35
N GLY A 29 12.01 22.89 -6.36
CA GLY A 29 12.97 23.88 -5.87
C GLY A 29 13.06 24.04 -4.35
N PHE A 30 12.19 23.39 -3.57
CA PHE A 30 12.16 23.48 -2.11
C PHE A 30 12.61 22.18 -1.40
N LYS A 31 12.96 21.14 -2.17
CA LYS A 31 13.51 19.89 -1.63
C LYS A 31 14.82 20.17 -0.89
N GLY A 32 14.88 19.88 0.41
CA GLY A 32 16.04 20.11 1.27
C GLY A 32 16.06 21.44 2.05
N LEU A 33 15.10 22.34 1.80
CA LEU A 33 14.97 23.61 2.54
C LEU A 33 13.95 23.53 3.70
N ILE A 34 13.12 22.48 3.73
CA ILE A 34 12.10 22.28 4.77
C ILE A 34 12.71 21.44 5.90
N VAL A 35 12.92 22.10 7.05
CA VAL A 35 13.58 21.51 8.23
C VAL A 35 12.62 20.60 9.04
N ASN A 36 11.31 20.78 8.89
CA ASN A 36 10.29 19.95 9.53
C ASN A 36 9.81 18.87 8.55
N LYS A 37 10.62 17.83 8.36
CA LYS A 37 10.11 16.62 7.70
C LYS A 37 9.24 15.88 8.73
N GLU A 38 7.98 15.58 8.37
CA GLU A 38 7.24 14.51 9.06
C GLU A 38 8.15 13.27 9.18
N PRO A 39 8.07 12.48 10.27
CA PRO A 39 8.97 11.34 10.48
C PRO A 39 9.08 10.52 9.19
N SER A 40 10.32 10.26 8.75
CA SER A 40 10.58 9.67 7.44
C SER A 40 9.77 8.38 7.31
N ARG A 41 8.74 8.39 6.46
CA ARG A 41 8.10 7.15 6.02
C ARG A 41 9.20 6.27 5.43
N GLU A 42 9.19 4.99 5.78
CA GLU A 42 10.09 4.03 5.15
C GLU A 42 9.91 4.13 3.63
N SER A 43 11.00 4.35 2.91
CA SER A 43 11.03 4.44 1.45
C SER A 43 11.64 3.16 0.89
N CYS A 44 11.26 2.80 -0.34
CA CYS A 44 12.01 1.85 -1.14
C CYS A 44 13.17 2.53 -1.89
N SER A 45 13.97 1.73 -2.61
CA SER A 45 14.98 2.22 -3.55
C SER A 45 14.33 2.84 -4.80
N ASP A 46 15.15 3.54 -5.59
CA ASP A 46 14.71 4.18 -6.83
C ASP A 46 14.23 3.15 -7.88
N ASP A 47 14.94 2.03 -8.02
CA ASP A 47 14.56 0.97 -8.97
C ASP A 47 13.23 0.31 -8.60
N ASP A 48 13.04 0.00 -7.31
CA ASP A 48 11.76 -0.50 -6.78
C ASP A 48 10.64 0.53 -6.97
N GLY A 49 10.93 1.80 -6.67
CA GLY A 49 10.00 2.91 -6.77
C GLY A 49 9.51 3.13 -8.21
N ILE A 50 10.43 3.20 -9.17
CA ILE A 50 10.14 3.32 -10.61
C ILE A 50 9.34 2.11 -11.10
N THR A 51 9.73 0.91 -10.69
CA THR A 51 9.04 -0.32 -11.07
C THR A 51 7.58 -0.29 -10.60
N ILE A 52 7.34 0.00 -9.33
CA ILE A 52 5.99 0.04 -8.76
C ILE A 52 5.18 1.20 -9.37
N ASP A 53 5.80 2.36 -9.58
CA ASP A 53 5.15 3.51 -10.22
C ASP A 53 4.69 3.18 -11.65
N SER A 54 5.50 2.44 -12.41
CA SER A 54 5.11 1.96 -13.75
C SER A 54 3.87 1.06 -13.72
N VAL A 55 3.73 0.23 -12.68
CA VAL A 55 2.55 -0.63 -12.47
C VAL A 55 1.33 0.21 -12.09
N ILE A 56 1.51 1.24 -11.26
CA ILE A 56 0.43 2.18 -10.89
C ILE A 56 0.00 3.03 -12.10
N ALA A 57 0.93 3.45 -12.95
CA ALA A 57 0.62 4.08 -14.23
C ALA A 57 -0.18 3.12 -15.12
N LYS A 58 0.10 1.81 -15.07
CA LYS A 58 -0.70 0.80 -15.78
C LYS A 58 -2.09 0.63 -15.18
N LEU A 59 -2.24 0.70 -13.86
CA LEU A 59 -3.53 0.73 -13.17
C LEU A 59 -4.40 1.88 -13.71
N ARG A 60 -3.83 3.08 -13.85
CA ARG A 60 -4.51 4.26 -14.42
C ARG A 60 -5.06 4.00 -15.83
N GLN A 61 -4.33 3.25 -16.65
CA GLN A 61 -4.70 3.01 -18.06
C GLN A 61 -5.76 1.91 -18.23
N VAL A 62 -5.77 0.90 -17.36
CA VAL A 62 -6.57 -0.32 -17.53
C VAL A 62 -7.80 -0.35 -16.63
N ARG A 63 -7.70 0.27 -15.46
CA ARG A 63 -8.72 0.22 -14.41
C ARG A 63 -9.46 1.55 -14.28
N LYS A 64 -10.40 1.62 -13.34
CA LYS A 64 -11.16 2.84 -13.05
C LYS A 64 -10.28 3.82 -12.30
N GLU A 65 -10.43 5.11 -12.62
CA GLU A 65 -9.70 6.20 -11.94
C GLU A 65 -9.92 6.18 -10.42
N GLU A 66 -11.11 5.79 -9.95
CA GLU A 66 -11.43 5.61 -8.54
C GLU A 66 -10.49 4.62 -7.82
N GLU A 67 -10.03 3.57 -8.50
CA GLU A 67 -9.13 2.56 -7.93
C GLU A 67 -7.71 3.12 -7.78
N LEU A 68 -7.23 3.91 -8.75
CA LEU A 68 -5.99 4.67 -8.63
C LEU A 68 -6.07 5.69 -7.49
N ASN A 69 -7.16 6.46 -7.44
CA ASN A 69 -7.37 7.48 -6.42
C ASN A 69 -7.38 6.87 -5.01
N LEU A 70 -7.89 5.65 -4.85
CA LEU A 70 -7.79 4.94 -3.58
C LEU A 70 -6.33 4.68 -3.17
N ILE A 71 -5.49 4.20 -4.09
CA ILE A 71 -4.06 3.97 -3.82
C ILE A 71 -3.38 5.28 -3.40
N VAL A 72 -3.55 6.33 -4.20
CA VAL A 72 -2.91 7.63 -3.96
C VAL A 72 -3.42 8.28 -2.66
N LEU A 73 -4.73 8.38 -2.45
CA LEU A 73 -5.29 8.97 -1.24
C LEU A 73 -4.87 8.21 0.02
N HIS A 74 -4.91 6.88 -0.03
CA HIS A 74 -4.65 6.08 1.16
C HIS A 74 -3.16 5.97 1.48
N TYR A 75 -2.35 5.57 0.51
CA TYR A 75 -0.93 5.31 0.76
C TYR A 75 -0.13 6.60 0.72
N LEU A 76 -0.29 7.42 -0.31
CA LEU A 76 0.50 8.63 -0.46
C LEU A 76 0.03 9.75 0.49
N TYR A 77 -1.26 10.10 0.46
CA TYR A 77 -1.77 11.18 1.31
C TYR A 77 -2.17 10.75 2.73
N GLY A 78 -2.10 9.45 3.06
CA GLY A 78 -2.39 8.95 4.40
C GLY A 78 -3.85 9.07 4.81
N VAL A 79 -4.77 9.27 3.86
CA VAL A 79 -6.20 9.41 4.15
C VAL A 79 -6.77 8.05 4.57
N SER A 80 -7.46 7.99 5.71
CA SER A 80 -8.05 6.74 6.17
C SER A 80 -9.15 6.24 5.23
N LYS A 81 -9.28 4.92 5.08
CA LYS A 81 -10.37 4.31 4.27
C LYS A 81 -11.76 4.77 4.72
N ARG A 82 -11.94 5.02 6.02
CA ARG A 82 -13.18 5.58 6.60
C ARG A 82 -13.42 7.03 6.14
N SER A 83 -12.38 7.86 6.12
CA SER A 83 -12.47 9.24 5.64
C SER A 83 -12.82 9.27 4.16
N ILE A 84 -12.20 8.42 3.34
CA ILE A 84 -12.54 8.28 1.92
C ILE A 84 -13.99 7.83 1.75
N ALA A 85 -14.45 6.83 2.52
CA ALA A 85 -15.83 6.37 2.48
C ALA A 85 -16.84 7.49 2.77
N LYS A 86 -16.55 8.32 3.79
CA LYS A 86 -17.39 9.48 4.13
C LYS A 86 -17.41 10.50 2.99
N GLU A 87 -16.25 10.85 2.45
CA GLU A 87 -16.12 11.85 1.38
C GLU A 87 -16.83 11.40 0.10
N TRP A 88 -16.65 10.15 -0.30
CA TRP A 88 -17.23 9.59 -1.51
C TRP A 88 -18.69 9.15 -1.32
N LYS A 89 -19.26 9.33 -0.12
CA LYS A 89 -20.63 8.92 0.25
C LYS A 89 -20.88 7.43 -0.04
N MET A 90 -19.91 6.60 0.31
CA MET A 90 -19.90 5.15 0.09
C MET A 90 -19.76 4.39 1.41
N SER A 91 -20.22 3.14 1.42
CA SER A 91 -19.98 2.28 2.59
C SER A 91 -18.51 1.93 2.72
N GLU A 92 -18.02 1.80 3.95
CA GLU A 92 -16.63 1.40 4.21
C GLU A 92 -16.33 0.01 3.60
N GLY A 93 -17.31 -0.88 3.58
CA GLY A 93 -17.21 -2.19 2.91
C GLY A 93 -16.95 -2.07 1.41
N ARG A 94 -17.63 -1.15 0.71
CA ARG A 94 -17.42 -0.92 -0.73
C ARG A 94 -16.01 -0.34 -1.00
N ILE A 95 -15.54 0.59 -0.16
CA ILE A 95 -14.17 1.11 -0.24
C ILE A 95 -13.14 0.01 -0.02
N ARG A 96 -13.33 -0.89 0.95
CA ARG A 96 -12.43 -2.03 1.17
C ARG A 96 -12.38 -2.97 -0.04
N GLN A 97 -13.52 -3.27 -0.66
CA GLN A 97 -13.57 -4.12 -1.86
C GLN A 97 -12.83 -3.48 -3.04
N MET A 98 -13.06 -2.18 -3.30
CA MET A 98 -12.35 -1.46 -4.36
C MET A 98 -10.85 -1.38 -4.08
N MET A 99 -10.46 -1.16 -2.82
CA MET A 99 -9.05 -1.19 -2.43
C MET A 99 -8.42 -2.56 -2.68
N GLN A 100 -9.08 -3.65 -2.27
CA GLN A 100 -8.58 -5.01 -2.48
C GLN A 100 -8.38 -5.31 -3.98
N VAL A 101 -9.28 -4.79 -4.82
CA VAL A 101 -9.18 -4.91 -6.27
C VAL A 101 -7.97 -4.13 -6.83
N ALA A 102 -7.75 -2.90 -6.36
CA ALA A 102 -6.60 -2.09 -6.76
C ALA A 102 -5.27 -2.71 -6.28
N GLU A 103 -5.19 -3.12 -5.02
CA GLU A 103 -4.04 -3.81 -4.43
C GLU A 103 -3.75 -5.12 -5.17
N GLY A 104 -4.79 -5.92 -5.44
CA GLY A 104 -4.65 -7.19 -6.18
C GLY A 104 -4.20 -7.00 -7.63
N PHE A 105 -4.58 -5.89 -8.27
CA PHE A 105 -4.05 -5.55 -9.60
C PHE A 105 -2.54 -5.29 -9.55
N VAL A 106 -2.08 -4.49 -8.59
CA VAL A 106 -0.64 -4.19 -8.44
C VAL A 106 0.15 -5.46 -8.13
N ASP A 107 -0.29 -6.26 -7.16
CA ASP A 107 0.35 -7.54 -6.81
C ASP A 107 0.38 -8.51 -8.01
N GLY A 108 -0.74 -8.62 -8.73
CA GLY A 108 -0.85 -9.45 -9.93
C GLY A 108 0.08 -9.01 -11.06
N CYS A 109 0.22 -7.70 -11.30
CA CYS A 109 1.16 -7.17 -12.28
C CYS A 109 2.61 -7.44 -11.88
N LEU A 110 2.98 -7.22 -10.61
CA LEU A 110 4.33 -7.51 -10.12
C LEU A 110 4.66 -9.01 -10.22
N ALA A 111 3.69 -9.88 -9.94
CA ALA A 111 3.84 -11.32 -10.10
C ALA A 111 3.98 -11.73 -11.58
N MET A 112 3.16 -11.16 -12.46
CA MET A 112 3.18 -11.43 -13.90
C MET A 112 4.48 -10.97 -14.57
N LEU A 113 4.99 -9.81 -14.17
CA LEU A 113 6.28 -9.30 -14.67
C LEU A 113 7.47 -10.12 -14.16
N GLY A 114 7.29 -10.92 -13.10
CA GLY A 114 8.35 -11.75 -12.54
C GLY A 114 9.52 -10.96 -11.95
N VAL A 115 9.32 -9.68 -11.64
CA VAL A 115 10.37 -8.80 -11.12
C VAL A 115 10.63 -9.16 -9.65
N ALA A 116 11.91 -9.28 -9.29
CA ALA A 116 12.35 -9.31 -7.91
C ALA A 116 12.56 -7.86 -7.44
N LEU A 117 11.86 -7.47 -6.38
CA LEU A 117 12.06 -6.16 -5.76
C LEU A 117 13.16 -6.28 -4.71
N GLU A 118 13.97 -5.24 -4.54
CA GLU A 118 15.01 -5.23 -3.52
C GLU A 118 14.40 -5.36 -2.11
N MET A 119 13.23 -4.75 -1.89
CA MET A 119 12.47 -4.85 -0.63
C MET A 119 11.86 -6.23 -0.36
N ASP A 120 11.99 -7.21 -1.25
CA ASP A 120 11.35 -8.54 -1.13
C ASP A 120 11.71 -9.26 0.18
N SER A 121 12.93 -9.07 0.70
CA SER A 121 13.35 -9.64 1.99
C SER A 121 12.47 -9.20 3.16
N ASP A 122 11.87 -8.02 3.06
CA ASP A 122 11.15 -7.33 4.12
C ASP A 122 9.64 -7.48 3.97
N VAL A 123 9.16 -7.51 2.72
CA VAL A 123 7.73 -7.56 2.39
C VAL A 123 7.22 -8.97 2.14
N ILE A 124 8.09 -9.94 1.87
CA ILE A 124 7.64 -11.33 1.78
C ILE A 124 7.28 -11.80 3.19
N ASN A 125 6.02 -12.22 3.35
CA ASN A 125 5.58 -12.91 4.56
C ASN A 125 6.48 -14.13 4.79
N LYS A 126 7.49 -13.98 5.66
CA LYS A 126 8.13 -15.12 6.31
C LYS A 126 6.99 -15.85 6.98
N VAL A 127 6.70 -17.07 6.56
CA VAL A 127 5.70 -17.92 7.20
C VAL A 127 5.96 -17.82 8.70
N LYS A 128 5.11 -17.08 9.43
CA LYS A 128 5.11 -17.14 10.88
C LYS A 128 4.76 -18.60 11.12
N VAL A 129 5.75 -19.40 11.52
CA VAL A 129 5.49 -20.72 12.08
C VAL A 129 4.50 -20.44 13.19
N ILE A 130 3.23 -20.72 12.94
CA ILE A 130 2.19 -20.61 13.95
C ILE A 130 2.60 -21.66 14.96
N ASP A 131 3.21 -21.23 16.05
CA ASP A 131 3.40 -22.09 17.21
C ASP A 131 1.99 -22.58 17.60
N SER A 132 1.71 -23.83 17.24
CA SER A 132 0.39 -24.45 17.34
C SER A 132 -0.07 -24.55 18.80
N LYS A 133 0.77 -24.15 19.76
CA LYS A 133 0.47 -24.10 21.18
C LYS A 133 -0.45 -22.96 21.63
N LYS A 134 -0.73 -21.93 20.80
CA LYS A 134 -1.58 -20.79 21.24
C LYS A 134 -3.03 -20.80 20.74
N VAL A 135 -3.47 -21.78 19.95
CA VAL A 135 -4.83 -21.78 19.35
C VAL A 135 -5.83 -22.70 20.08
N LEU A 136 -5.40 -23.50 21.06
CA LEU A 136 -6.29 -24.45 21.76
C LEU A 136 -6.95 -23.93 23.05
N VAL A 137 -7.30 -22.64 23.14
CA VAL A 137 -8.14 -22.18 24.26
C VAL A 137 -9.10 -21.10 23.78
N ARG A 138 -10.38 -21.45 23.56
CA ARG A 138 -11.56 -20.60 23.83
C ARG A 138 -12.94 -21.12 23.34
N TYR A 139 -13.11 -22.38 22.94
CA TYR A 139 -14.45 -22.90 22.55
C TYR A 139 -14.90 -24.20 23.24
N ALA A 140 -14.44 -24.47 24.46
CA ALA A 140 -15.01 -25.54 25.28
C ALA A 140 -15.19 -25.03 26.71
N ASN A 141 -16.31 -24.36 26.96
CA ASN A 141 -17.02 -24.29 28.26
C ASN A 141 -18.30 -23.46 28.10
N SER A 142 -19.17 -23.87 27.19
CA SER A 142 -20.58 -23.47 27.18
C SER A 142 -21.42 -24.65 26.73
N MET A 143 -21.59 -25.60 27.63
CA MET A 143 -22.74 -26.50 27.75
C MET A 143 -22.46 -27.43 28.93
N LEU A 144 -23.30 -27.31 29.95
CA LEU A 144 -23.63 -28.25 31.04
C LEU A 144 -23.63 -27.55 32.40
N LEU A 145 -24.74 -26.86 32.69
CA LEU A 145 -25.65 -27.17 33.81
C LEU A 145 -26.91 -26.32 33.68
#